data_AF-A0A224XZH7-F1
#
_entry.id   AF-A0A224XZH7-F1
#
_cell.length_a   1.000
_cell.length_b   1.000
_cell.length_c   1.000
_cell.angle_alpha   90.00
_cell.angle_beta   90.00
_cell.angle_gamma   90.00
#
_symmetry.space_group_name_H-M   'P 1'
#
loop_
_entity.id
_entity.type
_entity.pdbx_description
1 polymer ?
#
loop_
_entity_poly.entity_id
_entity_poly.type
_entity_poly.pdbx_seq_one_letter_code
_entity_poly.pdbx_strand_id
1 'polypeptide(L)'
;MYHMLYNLFFTSLPPLAIGVYDQDAPEQVLISKPTLYNYGRLGKAYRTHSFWITTLDSAYQSLAIFFIAIGVYSGTDIGIWEFGSTITSCCMFAMLAEVALETKSWTILHVGSLILSVGAFYAFYLLYSYTCMQCLGLSSNTD
;
A
#
# COMPACT_ATOMS: atom_id res chain seq x y z
N MET A 1 6.50 3.66 17.37
CA MET A 1 5.58 2.50 17.42
C MET A 1 4.18 2.85 16.92
N TYR A 2 3.55 3.93 17.39
CA TYR A 2 2.22 4.35 16.94
C TYR A 2 2.10 4.54 15.41
N HIS A 3 3.08 5.22 14.78
CA HIS A 3 3.15 5.38 13.32
C HIS A 3 3.15 4.07 12.53
N MET A 4 3.90 3.07 13.00
CA MET A 4 4.09 1.80 12.30
C MET A 4 2.82 0.95 12.34
N LEU A 5 2.16 0.89 13.51
CA LEU A 5 0.89 0.19 13.67
C LEU A 5 -0.21 0.85 12.84
N TYR A 6 -0.26 2.19 12.84
CA TYR A 6 -1.22 2.95 12.05
C TYR A 6 -1.05 2.64 10.55
N ASN A 7 0.16 2.83 10.01
CA ASN A 7 0.45 2.52 8.61
C ASN A 7 0.07 1.08 8.25
N LEU A 8 0.43 0.10 9.09
CA LEU A 8 0.08 -1.31 8.87
C LEU A 8 -1.43 -1.54 8.75
N PHE A 9 -2.24 -0.89 9.60
CA PHE A 9 -3.70 -1.01 9.53
C PHE A 9 -4.25 -0.41 8.22
N PHE A 10 -3.81 0.79 7.82
CA PHE A 10 -4.34 1.42 6.60
C PHE A 10 -3.82 0.80 5.31
N THR A 11 -2.64 0.19 5.31
CA THR A 11 -2.11 -0.53 4.14
C THR A 11 -2.69 -1.93 3.99
N SER A 12 -3.15 -2.58 5.07
CA SER A 12 -3.75 -3.92 5.02
C SER A 12 -5.26 -3.94 4.76
N LEU A 13 -5.96 -2.83 5.04
CA LEU A 13 -7.39 -2.71 4.76
C LEU A 13 -7.76 -2.88 3.27
N PRO A 14 -7.07 -2.26 2.29
CA PRO A 14 -7.42 -2.43 0.88
C PRO A 14 -7.21 -3.87 0.37
N PRO A 15 -6.05 -4.53 0.61
CA PRO A 15 -5.88 -5.94 0.25
C PRO A 15 -6.91 -6.86 0.92
N LEU A 16 -7.30 -6.58 2.17
CA LEU A 16 -8.32 -7.35 2.87
C LEU A 16 -9.71 -7.15 2.26
N ALA A 17 -10.08 -5.91 1.93
CA ALA A 17 -11.35 -5.61 1.27
C ALA A 17 -11.42 -6.25 -0.13
N ILE A 18 -10.32 -6.24 -0.89
CA ILE A 18 -10.22 -6.93 -2.18
C ILE A 18 -10.31 -8.44 -1.97
N GLY A 19 -9.56 -9.02 -1.05
CA GLY A 19 -9.60 -10.47 -0.79
C GLY A 19 -10.99 -10.99 -0.36
N VAL A 20 -11.80 -10.18 0.34
CA VAL A 20 -13.14 -10.58 0.79
C VAL A 20 -14.22 -10.33 -0.26
N TYR A 21 -14.13 -9.22 -1.01
CA TYR A 21 -15.22 -8.74 -1.86
C TYR A 21 -14.94 -8.77 -3.37
N ASP A 22 -13.71 -9.08 -3.81
CA ASP A 22 -13.38 -9.16 -5.23
C ASP A 22 -14.00 -10.42 -5.85
N GLN A 23 -14.69 -10.23 -6.96
CA GLN A 23 -15.38 -11.27 -7.71
C GLN A 23 -14.79 -11.32 -9.11
N ASP A 24 -14.14 -12.44 -9.47
CA ASP A 24 -13.53 -12.63 -10.80
C ASP A 24 -14.55 -12.53 -11.95
N ALA A 25 -15.80 -12.94 -11.71
CA ALA A 25 -16.90 -12.86 -12.65
C ALA A 25 -18.25 -12.83 -11.91
N PRO A 26 -19.30 -12.21 -12.49
CA PRO A 26 -20.64 -12.27 -11.91
C PRO A 26 -21.20 -13.69 -11.97
N GLU A 27 -22.00 -14.06 -10.97
CA GLU A 27 -22.57 -15.40 -10.78
C GLU A 27 -23.22 -15.98 -12.05
N GLN A 28 -23.96 -15.13 -12.78
CA GLN A 28 -24.65 -15.51 -14.02
C GLN A 28 -23.68 -16.02 -15.10
N VAL A 29 -22.48 -15.44 -15.18
CA VAL A 29 -21.45 -15.84 -16.15
C VAL A 29 -20.82 -17.16 -15.72
N LEU A 30 -20.54 -17.36 -14.42
CA LEU A 30 -20.01 -18.62 -13.89
C LEU A 30 -20.94 -19.81 -14.14
N ILE A 31 -22.26 -19.62 -13.98
CA ILE A 31 -23.25 -20.67 -14.25
C ILE A 31 -23.34 -20.96 -15.76
N SER A 32 -23.27 -19.92 -16.61
CA SER A 32 -23.34 -20.09 -18.07
C SER A 32 -22.12 -20.78 -18.68
N LYS A 33 -20.93 -20.64 -18.07
CA LYS A 33 -19.67 -21.17 -18.57
C LYS A 33 -18.89 -21.89 -17.46
N PRO A 34 -19.25 -23.14 -17.12
CA PRO A 34 -18.59 -23.91 -16.07
C PRO A 34 -17.11 -24.23 -16.36
N THR A 35 -16.65 -24.04 -17.61
CA THR A 35 -15.25 -24.20 -17.99
C THR A 35 -14.32 -23.20 -17.31
N LEU A 36 -14.79 -22.01 -16.89
CA LEU A 36 -13.98 -21.05 -16.12
C LEU A 36 -13.56 -21.61 -14.76
N TYR A 37 -14.42 -22.43 -14.14
CA TYR A 37 -14.16 -23.02 -12.82
C TYR A 37 -12.97 -24.01 -12.84
N ASN A 38 -12.68 -24.62 -14.00
CA ASN A 38 -11.55 -25.54 -14.12
C ASN A 38 -10.19 -24.87 -13.85
N TYR A 39 -10.07 -23.56 -14.09
CA TYR A 39 -8.83 -22.83 -13.86
C TYR A 39 -8.46 -22.78 -12.37
N GLY A 40 -9.44 -22.48 -11.51
CA GLY A 40 -9.30 -22.51 -10.05
C GLY A 40 -9.12 -23.94 -9.52
N ARG A 41 -9.96 -24.89 -9.98
CA ARG A 41 -9.93 -26.30 -9.54
C ARG A 41 -8.60 -27.00 -9.81
N LEU A 42 -7.94 -26.67 -10.93
CA LEU A 42 -6.64 -27.23 -11.31
C LEU A 42 -5.46 -26.52 -10.62
N GLY A 43 -5.72 -25.58 -9.71
CA GLY A 43 -4.68 -24.84 -8.99
C GLY A 43 -3.84 -23.94 -9.91
N LYS A 44 -4.34 -23.59 -11.10
CA LYS A 44 -3.62 -22.75 -12.05
C LYS A 44 -3.69 -21.26 -11.71
N ALA A 45 -4.59 -20.88 -10.80
CA ALA A 45 -4.74 -19.51 -10.33
C ALA A 45 -3.51 -19.01 -9.55
N TYR A 46 -2.96 -19.84 -8.65
CA TYR A 46 -1.81 -19.46 -7.84
C TYR A 46 -0.65 -20.42 -8.04
N ARG A 47 0.29 -20.01 -8.89
CA ARG A 47 1.50 -20.79 -9.19
C ARG A 47 2.66 -20.21 -8.39
N THR A 48 3.51 -21.06 -7.82
CA THR A 48 4.69 -20.63 -7.03
C THR A 48 5.59 -19.66 -7.79
N HIS A 49 5.67 -19.79 -9.12
CA HIS A 49 6.40 -18.86 -9.97
C HIS A 49 5.84 -17.42 -9.94
N SER A 50 4.51 -17.26 -9.94
CA SER A 50 3.88 -15.95 -9.87
C SER A 50 4.18 -15.25 -8.55
N PHE A 51 4.21 -15.99 -7.43
CA PHE A 51 4.61 -15.46 -6.12
C PHE A 51 6.02 -14.85 -6.14
N TRP A 52 7.00 -15.57 -6.69
CA TRP A 52 8.37 -15.08 -6.77
C TRP A 52 8.51 -13.88 -7.71
N ILE A 53 7.77 -13.85 -8.82
CA ILE A 53 7.76 -12.68 -9.71
C ILE A 53 7.24 -11.45 -8.98
N THR A 54 6.06 -11.53 -8.37
CA THR A 54 5.47 -10.39 -7.64
C THR A 54 6.39 -9.95 -6.51
N THR A 55 6.98 -10.89 -5.77
CA THR A 55 7.93 -10.56 -4.68
C THR A 55 9.16 -9.81 -5.20
N LEU A 56 9.72 -10.21 -6.35
CA LEU A 56 10.85 -9.53 -6.97
C LEU A 56 10.48 -8.15 -7.50
N ASP A 57 9.27 -7.99 -8.04
CA ASP A 57 8.75 -6.71 -8.53
C ASP A 57 8.59 -5.71 -7.39
N SER A 58 7.94 -6.10 -6.28
CA SER A 58 7.79 -5.23 -5.11
C SER A 58 9.16 -4.91 -4.46
N ALA A 59 10.09 -5.87 -4.45
CA ALA A 59 11.46 -5.64 -3.98
C ALA A 59 12.20 -4.62 -4.87
N TYR A 60 12.09 -4.74 -6.20
CA TYR A 60 12.64 -3.79 -7.15
C TYR A 60 12.05 -2.39 -6.95
N GLN A 61 10.73 -2.29 -6.79
CA GLN A 61 10.05 -1.01 -6.60
C GLN A 61 10.50 -0.32 -5.30
N SER A 62 10.59 -1.05 -4.18
CA SER A 62 11.07 -0.49 -2.92
C SER A 62 12.52 0.02 -3.00
N LEU A 63 13.40 -0.74 -3.68
CA LEU A 63 14.79 -0.36 -3.91
C LEU A 63 14.89 0.88 -4.80
N ALA A 64 14.08 0.95 -5.86
CA ALA A 64 14.02 2.09 -6.75
C ALA A 64 13.58 3.37 -6.00
N ILE A 65 12.54 3.30 -5.17
CA ILE A 65 12.07 4.42 -4.35
C ILE A 65 13.19 4.92 -3.42
N PHE A 66 13.94 4.00 -2.81
CA PHE A 66 15.05 4.36 -1.92
C PHE A 66 16.18 5.10 -2.67
N PHE A 67 16.64 4.58 -3.81
CA PHE A 67 17.69 5.23 -4.60
C PHE A 67 17.24 6.57 -5.19
N ILE A 68 15.99 6.67 -5.64
CA ILE A 68 15.42 7.93 -6.13
C ILE A 68 15.40 8.96 -5.00
N ALA A 69 14.95 8.58 -3.79
CA ALA A 69 14.94 9.48 -2.64
C ALA A 69 16.35 9.99 -2.29
N ILE A 70 17.37 9.12 -2.29
CA ILE A 70 18.77 9.53 -2.07
C ILE A 70 19.24 10.51 -3.15
N GLY A 71 18.92 10.24 -4.42
CA GLY A 71 19.30 11.11 -5.53
C GLY A 71 18.68 12.50 -5.44
N VAL A 72 17.40 12.59 -5.08
CA VAL A 72 16.67 13.86 -4.93
C VAL A 72 17.19 14.68 -3.76
N TYR A 73 17.56 14.02 -2.66
CA TYR A 73 18.03 14.69 -1.44
C TYR A 73 19.56 14.84 -1.35
N SER A 74 20.28 14.53 -2.44
CA SER A 74 21.72 14.70 -2.51
C SER A 74 22.08 16.20 -2.50
N GLY A 75 22.59 16.68 -1.36
CA GLY A 75 23.02 18.08 -1.19
C GLY A 75 22.05 18.98 -0.41
N THR A 76 20.98 18.43 0.16
CA THR A 76 20.05 19.16 1.03
C THR A 76 20.20 18.73 2.49
N ASP A 77 20.26 19.68 3.42
CA ASP A 77 20.25 19.40 4.87
C ASP A 77 18.83 19.01 5.33
N ILE A 78 18.56 17.71 5.32
CA ILE A 78 17.26 17.15 5.69
C ILE A 78 17.44 16.15 6.83
N GLY A 79 16.59 16.30 7.85
CA GLY A 79 16.58 15.40 8.99
C GLY A 79 16.14 13.98 8.59
N ILE A 80 16.66 12.98 9.29
CA ILE A 80 16.35 11.56 9.04
C ILE A 80 14.84 11.26 9.09
N TRP A 81 14.09 12.01 9.91
CA TRP A 81 12.64 11.87 10.05
C TRP A 81 11.87 12.36 8.82
N GLU A 82 12.28 13.47 8.21
CA GLU A 82 11.69 14.02 6.98
C GLU A 82 12.01 13.15 5.76
N PHE A 83 13.23 12.59 5.73
CA PHE A 83 13.62 11.61 4.73
C PHE A 83 12.77 10.32 4.84
N GLY A 84 12.61 9.80 6.06
CA GLY A 84 11.83 8.59 6.32
C GLY A 84 10.33 8.76 6.05
N SER A 85 9.75 9.92 6.37
CA SER A 85 8.34 10.22 6.09
C SER A 85 8.06 10.30 4.59
N THR A 86 8.98 10.89 3.81
CA THR A 86 8.88 10.97 2.36
C THR A 86 8.93 9.58 1.72
N ILE A 87 9.91 8.74 2.09
CA ILE A 87 10.00 7.37 1.58
C ILE A 87 8.74 6.57 1.91
N THR A 88 8.26 6.67 3.15
CA THR A 88 7.04 5.97 3.58
C THR A 88 5.83 6.39 2.76
N SER A 89 5.70 7.68 2.46
CA SER A 89 4.62 8.22 1.62
C SER A 89 4.70 7.65 0.20
N CYS A 90 5.88 7.67 -0.42
CA CYS A 90 6.11 7.11 -1.76
C CYS A 90 5.79 5.61 -1.80
N CYS A 91 6.23 4.84 -0.81
CA CYS A 91 5.95 3.41 -0.71
C CYS A 91 4.45 3.12 -0.55
N MET A 92 3.72 3.94 0.22
CA MET A 92 2.28 3.78 0.36
C MET A 92 1.55 4.01 -0.96
N PHE A 93 1.92 5.03 -1.74
CA PHE A 93 1.36 5.24 -3.07
C PHE A 93 1.68 4.12 -4.05
N ALA A 94 2.93 3.66 -4.04
CA ALA A 94 3.38 2.51 -4.84
C ALA A 94 2.52 1.26 -4.56
N MET A 95 2.34 0.91 -3.29
CA MET A 95 1.51 -0.21 -2.87
C MET A 95 0.04 -0.04 -3.29
N LEU A 96 -0.54 1.15 -3.09
CA LEU A 96 -1.92 1.41 -3.48
C LEU A 96 -2.12 1.30 -4.99
N ALA A 97 -1.14 1.75 -5.78
CA ALA A 97 -1.18 1.63 -7.23
C ALA A 97 -1.07 0.17 -7.69
N GLU A 98 -0.17 -0.62 -7.10
CA GLU A 98 -0.04 -2.06 -7.38
C GLU A 98 -1.36 -2.79 -7.10
N VAL A 99 -1.96 -2.54 -5.93
CA VAL A 99 -3.26 -3.09 -5.54
C VAL A 99 -4.38 -2.67 -6.51
N ALA A 100 -4.38 -1.41 -6.95
CA ALA A 100 -5.36 -0.91 -7.92
C ALA A 100 -5.20 -1.55 -9.31
N LEU A 101 -3.97 -1.89 -9.72
CA LEU A 101 -3.68 -2.58 -10.98
C LEU A 101 -4.04 -4.07 -10.92
N GLU A 102 -3.91 -4.70 -9.75
CA GLU A 102 -4.29 -6.09 -9.54
C GLU A 102 -5.82 -6.29 -9.49
N THR A 103 -6.55 -5.26 -9.03
CA THR A 103 -8.02 -5.30 -8.90
C THR A 103 -8.69 -5.57 -10.25
N LYS A 104 -9.44 -6.66 -10.35
CA LYS A 104 -10.13 -7.08 -11.59
C LYS A 104 -11.53 -6.51 -11.72
N SER A 105 -12.25 -6.34 -10.60
CA SER A 105 -13.59 -5.78 -10.58
C SER A 105 -13.62 -4.48 -9.79
N TRP A 106 -13.89 -3.35 -10.46
CA TRP A 106 -14.00 -2.05 -9.78
C TRP A 106 -15.37 -1.90 -9.11
N THR A 107 -15.48 -2.38 -7.87
CA THR A 107 -16.64 -2.14 -7.01
C THR A 107 -16.48 -0.88 -6.16
N ILE A 108 -17.60 -0.28 -5.74
CA ILE A 108 -17.64 0.92 -4.91
C ILE A 108 -16.88 0.70 -3.58
N LEU A 109 -16.85 -0.52 -3.06
CA LEU A 109 -16.14 -0.87 -1.82
C LEU A 109 -14.61 -0.81 -1.98
N HIS A 110 -14.07 -1.21 -3.13
CA HIS A 110 -12.62 -1.09 -3.38
C HIS A 110 -12.19 0.37 -3.50
N VAL A 111 -12.96 1.17 -4.23
CA VAL A 111 -12.72 2.62 -4.35
C VAL A 111 -12.83 3.30 -2.99
N GLY A 112 -13.86 2.95 -2.20
CA GLY A 112 -14.03 3.47 -0.85
C GLY A 112 -12.87 3.11 0.08
N SER A 113 -12.38 1.87 0.02
CA SER A 113 -11.24 1.44 0.84
C SER A 113 -9.94 2.14 0.45
N LEU A 114 -9.68 2.36 -0.85
CA LEU A 114 -8.49 3.08 -1.32
C LEU A 114 -8.52 4.54 -0.88
N ILE A 115 -9.66 5.23 -1.05
CA ILE A 115 -9.83 6.63 -0.64
C ILE A 115 -9.68 6.76 0.88
N LEU A 116 -10.26 5.83 1.66
CA LEU A 116 -10.15 5.83 3.11
C LEU A 116 -8.69 5.69 3.56
N SER A 117 -7.91 4.80 2.94
CA SER A 117 -6.50 4.61 3.28
C SER A 117 -5.64 5.84 2.98
N VAL A 118 -5.85 6.50 1.82
CA VAL A 118 -5.14 7.75 1.48
C VAL A 118 -5.57 8.89 2.42
N GLY A 119 -6.87 9.04 2.64
CA GLY A 119 -7.44 10.08 3.50
C GLY A 119 -6.94 9.97 4.93
N ALA A 120 -6.90 8.75 5.48
CA ALA A 120 -6.39 8.49 6.82
C ALA A 120 -4.89 8.80 6.94
N PHE A 121 -4.08 8.43 5.93
CA PHE A 121 -2.66 8.73 5.90
C PHE A 121 -2.37 10.23 5.95
N TYR A 122 -3.02 11.02 5.08
CA TYR A 122 -2.86 12.47 5.07
C TYR A 122 -3.47 13.16 6.28
N ALA A 123 -4.62 12.71 6.77
CA ALA A 123 -5.22 13.25 7.99
C ALA A 123 -4.28 13.08 9.18
N PHE A 124 -3.57 11.95 9.25
CA PHE A 124 -2.60 11.70 10.30
C PHE A 124 -1.32 12.53 10.14
N TYR A 125 -0.80 12.68 8.92
CA TYR A 125 0.33 13.58 8.65
C TYR A 125 0.01 15.02 9.08
N LEU A 126 -1.18 15.50 8.73
CA LEU A 126 -1.66 16.81 9.16
C LEU A 126 -1.81 16.89 10.68
N LEU A 127 -2.42 15.88 11.32
CA LEU A 127 -2.56 15.85 12.77
C LEU A 127 -1.20 15.92 13.46
N TYR A 128 -0.21 15.16 12.98
CA TYR A 128 1.15 15.20 13.49
C TYR A 128 1.82 16.57 13.28
N SER A 129 1.60 17.20 12.12
CA SER A 129 2.05 18.56 11.84
C SER A 129 1.38 19.61 12.73
N TYR A 130 0.12 19.41 13.13
CA TYR A 130 -0.61 20.30 14.04
C TYR A 130 -0.24 20.06 15.51
N THR A 131 0.00 18.81 15.90
CA THR A 131 0.50 18.46 17.23
C THR A 131 2.00 18.72 17.26
N CYS A 132 2.37 19.98 17.42
CA CYS A 132 3.76 20.39 17.57
C CYS A 132 4.42 19.59 18.73
N MET A 133 5.29 18.63 18.41
CA MET A 133 6.13 17.95 19.42
C MET A 133 7.02 18.96 20.17
N GLN A 134 7.34 20.11 19.56
CA GLN A 134 7.97 21.25 20.22
C GLN A 134 7.05 21.99 21.22
N CYS A 135 5.72 21.95 21.09
CA CYS A 135 4.81 22.58 22.08
C CYS A 135 4.62 21.72 23.33
N LEU A 136 4.95 20.42 23.27
CA LEU A 136 4.88 19.49 24.39
C LEU A 136 6.17 19.45 25.25
N GLY A 137 7.17 20.30 24.94
CA GLY A 137 8.35 20.51 25.80
C GLY A 137 9.23 19.28 26.03
N LEU A 138 9.09 18.22 25.22
CA LEU A 138 9.96 17.05 25.31
C LEU A 138 11.20 17.31 24.45
N SER A 139 12.32 17.54 25.11
CA SER A 139 13.63 17.71 24.48
C SER A 139 13.90 16.58 23.49
N SER A 140 14.05 16.92 22.20
CA SER A 140 14.77 16.09 21.24
C SER A 140 16.25 16.12 21.64
N ASN A 141 16.65 15.31 22.61
CA ASN A 141 18.05 14.95 22.79
C ASN A 141 18.41 13.99 21.65
N THR A 142 18.85 14.57 20.54
CA THR A 142 19.64 13.90 19.52
C THR A 142 20.99 14.60 19.49
N ASP A 143 21.91 14.05 20.29
CA ASP A 143 23.24 13.70 19.77
C ASP A 143 23.09 12.43 18.90
#